data_AF-G5E0S0-F1
#
_entry.id   AF-G5E0S0-F1
#
_cell.length_a   1.000
_cell.length_b   1.000
_cell.length_c   1.000
_cell.angle_alpha   90.00
_cell.angle_beta   90.00
_cell.angle_gamma   90.00
#
_symmetry.space_group_name_H-M   'P 1'
#
loop_
_entity.id
_entity.type
_entity.pdbx_description
1 polymer ?
#
loop_
_entity_poly.entity_id
_entity_poly.type
_entity_poly.pdbx_seq_one_letter_code
_entity_poly.pdbx_strand_id
1 'polypeptide(L)'
;FNQSTDIMHAKWRRLAAEGPVSLGMFEHISLMTLDTLLKCTFSYDSNCQKPSDYISAIYELSSLVVKREHCLPHHIDFIYHLSSNGRKFRKACK
;
A
#
# COMPACT_ATOMS: atom_id res chain seq x y z
N PHE A 1 -7.23 8.86 12.61
CA PHE A 1 -6.29 8.07 13.44
C PHE A 1 -7.03 7.13 14.40
N ASN A 2 -7.65 7.59 15.49
CA ASN A 2 -8.29 6.70 16.49
C ASN A 2 -9.24 5.66 15.88
N GLN A 3 -10.13 6.10 14.99
CA GLN A 3 -11.05 5.20 14.29
C GLN A 3 -10.31 4.12 13.45
N SER A 4 -9.22 4.48 12.77
CA SER A 4 -8.40 3.55 11.99
C SER A 4 -7.69 2.55 12.91
N THR A 5 -7.17 3.00 14.05
CA THR A 5 -6.57 2.14 15.07
C THR A 5 -7.59 1.14 15.64
N ASP A 6 -8.82 1.59 15.90
CA ASP A 6 -9.88 0.73 16.44
C ASP A 6 -10.25 -0.40 15.47
N ILE A 7 -10.32 -0.12 14.16
CA ILE A 7 -10.60 -1.15 13.14
C ILE A 7 -9.46 -2.18 13.09
N MET A 8 -8.21 -1.74 13.18
CA MET A 8 -7.04 -2.65 13.19
C MET A 8 -7.06 -3.54 14.45
N HIS A 9 -7.29 -2.94 15.62
CA HIS A 9 -7.40 -3.69 16.87
C HIS A 9 -8.56 -4.69 16.86
N ALA A 10 -9.70 -4.34 16.28
CA ALA A 10 -10.82 -5.26 16.13
C ALA A 10 -10.45 -6.48 15.28
N LYS A 11 -9.65 -6.30 14.21
CA LYS A 11 -9.13 -7.41 13.39
C LYS A 11 -8.14 -8.28 14.14
N TRP A 12 -7.20 -7.68 14.85
CA TRP A 12 -6.22 -8.41 15.64
C TRP A 12 -6.88 -9.25 16.73
N ARG A 13 -7.91 -8.72 17.40
CA ARG A 13 -8.70 -9.48 18.38
C ARG A 13 -9.40 -10.70 17.77
N ARG A 14 -9.93 -10.58 16.54
CA ARG A 14 -10.54 -11.71 15.83
C ARG A 14 -9.50 -12.78 15.48
N LEU A 15 -8.36 -12.37 14.90
CA LEU A 15 -7.28 -13.28 14.52
C LEU A 15 -6.66 -13.98 15.74
N ALA A 16 -6.50 -13.27 16.86
CA ALA A 16 -6.01 -13.86 18.11
C ALA A 16 -6.99 -14.87 18.72
N ALA A 17 -8.29 -14.76 18.44
CA ALA A 17 -9.29 -15.73 18.88
C ALA A 17 -9.29 -17.02 18.04
N GLU A 18 -8.67 -17.02 16.85
CA GLU A 18 -8.59 -18.17 15.94
C GLU A 18 -7.38 -19.09 16.23
N GLY A 19 -6.49 -18.71 17.15
CA GLY A 19 -5.36 -19.53 17.61
C GLY A 19 -4.04 -18.73 17.72
N PRO A 20 -2.90 -19.39 18.01
CA PRO A 20 -1.60 -18.75 17.97
C PRO A 20 -1.25 -18.35 16.52
N VAL A 21 -1.53 -17.10 16.18
CA VAL A 21 -1.28 -16.53 14.85
C VAL A 21 0.05 -15.76 14.87
N SER A 22 1.00 -16.16 14.01
CA SER A 22 2.14 -15.32 13.64
C SER A 22 1.62 -14.18 12.76
N LEU A 23 1.19 -13.09 13.40
CA LEU A 23 0.60 -11.96 12.70
C LEU A 23 1.69 -11.07 12.07
N GLY A 24 1.64 -10.90 10.75
CA GLY A 24 2.49 -9.94 10.03
C GLY A 24 2.10 -8.50 10.37
N MET A 25 2.61 -7.95 11.48
CA MET A 25 2.25 -6.61 11.96
C MET A 25 2.51 -5.50 10.93
N PHE A 26 3.55 -5.64 10.11
CA PHE A 26 3.94 -4.62 9.12
C PHE A 26 2.80 -4.28 8.16
N GLU A 27 2.16 -5.29 7.56
CA GLU A 27 1.08 -5.08 6.61
C GLU A 27 -0.12 -4.37 7.28
N HIS A 28 -0.51 -4.80 8.47
CA HIS A 28 -1.62 -4.19 9.21
C HIS A 28 -1.33 -2.73 9.60
N ILE A 29 -0.11 -2.44 10.05
CA ILE A 29 0.31 -1.09 10.42
C ILE A 29 0.37 -0.21 9.17
N SER A 30 0.97 -0.67 8.08
CA SER A 30 1.02 0.06 6.81
C SER A 30 -0.37 0.41 6.29
N LEU A 31 -1.32 -0.53 6.35
CA LEU A 31 -2.71 -0.30 5.96
C LEU A 31 -3.42 0.70 6.90
N MET A 32 -3.19 0.63 8.21
CA MET A 32 -3.75 1.56 9.19
C MET A 32 -3.19 2.98 9.02
N THR A 33 -1.90 3.11 8.74
CA THR A 33 -1.24 4.39 8.42
C THR A 33 -1.80 4.98 7.14
N LEU A 34 -1.93 4.18 6.07
CA LEU A 34 -2.50 4.62 4.81
C LEU A 34 -3.96 5.07 4.96
N ASP A 35 -4.80 4.31 5.67
CA ASP A 35 -6.20 4.66 5.96
C ASP A 35 -6.30 5.97 6.75
N THR A 36 -5.42 6.17 7.75
CA THR A 36 -5.36 7.44 8.49
C THR A 36 -4.97 8.59 7.58
N LEU A 37 -3.96 8.42 6.72
CA LEU A 37 -3.51 9.45 5.80
C LEU A 37 -4.63 9.85 4.84
N LEU A 38 -5.28 8.89 4.18
CA LEU A 38 -6.39 9.15 3.25
C LEU A 38 -7.55 9.91 3.92
N LYS A 39 -7.95 9.50 5.12
CA LYS A 39 -9.03 10.16 5.86
C LYS A 39 -8.66 11.56 6.33
N CYS A 40 -7.45 11.74 6.85
CA CYS A 40 -7.05 13.01 7.47
C CYS A 40 -6.55 14.06 6.47
N THR A 41 -5.85 13.66 5.40
CA THR A 41 -5.26 14.61 4.44
C THR A 41 -6.11 14.78 3.18
N PHE A 42 -6.77 13.71 2.72
CA PHE A 42 -7.53 13.71 1.47
C PHE A 42 -9.05 13.68 1.68
N SER A 43 -9.52 13.64 2.93
CA SER A 43 -10.94 13.46 3.29
C SER A 43 -11.59 12.28 2.56
N TYR A 44 -10.79 11.25 2.25
CA TYR A 44 -11.20 10.11 1.45
C TYR A 44 -11.37 8.88 2.34
N ASP A 45 -12.62 8.49 2.59
CA ASP A 45 -12.94 7.28 3.32
C ASP A 45 -12.99 6.08 2.37
N SER A 46 -11.83 5.46 2.22
CA SER A 46 -11.59 4.32 1.35
C SER A 46 -11.85 2.98 2.04
N ASN A 47 -12.17 2.96 3.35
CA ASN A 47 -12.19 1.73 4.16
C ASN A 47 -10.97 0.83 3.90
N CYS A 48 -9.78 1.43 3.80
CA CYS A 48 -8.55 0.82 3.28
C CYS A 48 -8.01 -0.36 4.11
N GLN A 49 -8.63 -0.69 5.23
CA GLN A 49 -8.31 -1.94 5.89
C GLN A 49 -8.90 -3.15 5.17
N LYS A 50 -9.71 -3.00 4.12
CA LYS A 50 -10.09 -4.08 3.19
C LYS A 50 -9.27 -4.01 1.91
N PRO A 51 -8.96 -5.14 1.25
CA PRO A 51 -8.27 -5.13 -0.03
C PRO A 51 -9.07 -4.28 -1.02
N SER A 52 -8.44 -3.23 -1.52
CA SER A 52 -9.01 -2.24 -2.43
C SER A 52 -8.05 -2.08 -3.59
N ASP A 53 -8.59 -1.89 -4.80
CA ASP A 53 -7.79 -1.69 -6.01
C ASP A 53 -6.81 -0.52 -5.87
N TYR A 54 -7.20 0.52 -5.11
CA TYR A 54 -6.33 1.65 -4.77
C TYR A 54 -5.07 1.23 -4.01
N ILE A 55 -5.22 0.36 -3.01
CA ILE A 55 -4.10 -0.09 -2.17
C ILE A 55 -3.15 -0.97 -2.97
N SER A 56 -3.72 -1.87 -3.78
CA SER A 56 -2.94 -2.72 -4.69
C SER A 56 -2.12 -1.86 -5.66
N ALA A 57 -2.71 -0.79 -6.21
CA ALA A 57 -1.99 0.15 -7.06
C ALA A 57 -0.87 0.88 -6.31
N ILE A 58 -1.10 1.33 -5.07
CA ILE A 58 -0.06 1.98 -4.25
C ILE A 58 1.11 1.02 -3.95
N TYR A 59 0.85 -0.24 -3.60
CA TYR A 59 1.91 -1.23 -3.40
C TYR A 59 2.66 -1.55 -4.70
N GLU A 60 1.95 -1.70 -5.82
CA GLU A 60 2.58 -1.94 -7.11
C GLU A 60 3.50 -0.77 -7.49
N LEU A 61 3.00 0.47 -7.39
CA LEU A 61 3.78 1.69 -7.64
C LEU A 61 5.01 1.77 -6.73
N SER A 62 4.85 1.53 -5.43
CA SER A 62 5.95 1.54 -4.46
C SER A 62 7.04 0.52 -4.83
N SER A 63 6.63 -0.70 -5.23
CA SER A 63 7.58 -1.73 -5.67
C SER A 63 8.33 -1.34 -6.95
N LEU A 64 7.65 -0.63 -7.87
CA LEU A 64 8.25 -0.17 -9.12
C LEU A 64 9.23 0.97 -8.89
N VAL A 65 8.96 1.87 -7.93
CA VAL A 65 9.88 2.94 -7.52
C VAL A 65 11.16 2.36 -6.93
N VAL A 66 11.06 1.39 -6.00
CA VAL A 66 12.25 0.72 -5.43
C VAL A 66 13.06 0.00 -6.52
N LYS A 67 12.39 -0.69 -7.46
CA LYS A 67 13.08 -1.34 -8.60
C LYS A 67 13.76 -0.34 -9.53
N ARG A 68 13.20 0.86 -9.68
CA ARG A 68 13.80 1.94 -10.46
C ARG A 68 15.07 2.46 -9.79
N GLU A 69 15.05 2.61 -8.46
CA GLU A 69 16.21 3.04 -7.67
C GLU A 69 17.40 2.08 -7.81
N HIS A 70 17.16 0.78 -7.81
CA HIS A 70 18.21 -0.23 -7.96
C HIS A 70 18.73 -0.41 -9.40
N CYS A 71 18.16 0.28 -10.40
CA CYS A 71 18.50 0.09 -11.80
C CYS A 71 18.97 1.39 -12.44
N LEU A 72 20.30 1.57 -12.53
CA LEU A 72 20.93 2.80 -13.01
C LEU A 72 20.39 3.31 -14.38
N PRO A 73 20.16 2.46 -15.40
CA PRO A 73 19.59 2.91 -16.67
C PRO A 73 18.17 3.48 -16.55
N HIS A 74 17.40 3.05 -15.54
CA HIS A 74 16.05 3.54 -15.29
C HIS A 74 16.01 4.91 -14.62
N HIS A 75 17.13 5.52 -14.25
CA HIS A 75 17.14 6.93 -13.85
C HIS A 75 16.79 7.85 -15.02
N ILE A 76 17.13 7.46 -16.26
CA ILE A 76 16.76 8.21 -17.46
C ILE A 76 15.28 7.96 -17.76
N ASP A 77 14.44 8.99 -17.60
CA ASP A 77 12.98 8.89 -17.76
C ASP A 77 12.55 8.32 -19.11
N PHE A 78 13.23 8.71 -20.20
CA PHE A 78 12.93 8.20 -21.54
C PHE A 78 13.12 6.68 -21.62
N ILE A 79 14.24 6.17 -21.12
CA ILE A 79 14.55 4.73 -21.09
C ILE A 79 13.56 4.01 -20.17
N TYR A 80 13.26 4.59 -19.01
CA TYR A 80 12.31 4.01 -18.07
C TYR A 80 10.91 3.89 -18.68
N HIS A 81 10.40 4.91 -19.38
CA HIS A 81 9.10 4.87 -20.03
C HIS A 81 8.99 3.79 -21.13
N LEU A 82 10.10 3.48 -21.80
CA LEU A 82 10.17 2.40 -22.79
C LEU A 82 10.30 1.01 -22.15
N SER A 83 10.68 0.92 -20.87
CA SER A 83 10.77 -0.34 -20.14
C SER A 83 9.39 -0.92 -19.81
N SER A 84 9.33 -2.23 -19.55
CA SER A 84 8.12 -2.89 -19.06
C SER A 84 7.65 -2.34 -17.70
N ASN A 85 8.59 -1.97 -16.83
CA ASN A 85 8.32 -1.37 -15.52
C ASN A 85 7.67 0.02 -15.66
N GLY A 86 8.17 0.86 -16.56
CA GLY A 86 7.58 2.17 -16.83
C GLY A 86 6.18 2.08 -17.42
N ARG A 87 5.92 1.09 -18.30
CA ARG A 87 4.56 0.83 -18.80
C ARG A 87 3.60 0.40 -17.70
N LYS A 88 4.03 -0.48 -16.78
CA LYS A 88 3.24 -0.90 -15.61
C LYS A 88 2.98 0.28 -14.67
N PHE A 89 4.00 1.07 -14.38
CA PHE A 89 3.89 2.28 -13.56
C PHE A 89 2.83 3.23 -14.12
N ARG A 90 2.87 3.53 -15.42
CA ARG A 90 1.88 4.38 -16.08
C ARG A 90 0.47 3.79 -16.06
N LYS A 91 0.32 2.46 -16.06
CA LYS A 91 -0.99 1.80 -15.95
C LYS A 91 -1.54 1.88 -14.53
N ALA A 92 -0.71 1.72 -13.51
CA ALA A 92 -1.11 1.81 -12.11
C ALA A 92 -1.39 3.25 -11.64
N CYS A 93 -0.89 4.27 -12.36
CA CYS A 93 -1.22 5.68 -12.12
C CYS A 93 -2.53 6.16 -12.80
N LYS A 94 -3.24 5.31 -13.54
CA LYS A 94 -4.55 5.63 -14.13
C LYS A 94 -5.67 5.22 -13.18
#